data_AF-A0A9K3JGU4-F1
#
_entry.id   AF-A0A9K3JGU4-F1
#
_cell.length_a   1.000
_cell.length_b   1.000
_cell.length_c   1.000
_cell.angle_alpha   90.00
_cell.angle_beta   90.00
_cell.angle_gamma   90.00
#
_symmetry.space_group_name_H-M   'P 1'
#
loop_
_entity.id
_entity.type
_entity.pdbx_description
1 polymer ?
#
loop_
_entity_poly.entity_id
_entity_poly.type
_entity_poly.pdbx_seq_one_letter_code
_entity_poly.pdbx_strand_id
1 'polypeptide(L)'
;MSVVISRNTPIPTKKSKTYVTTRDNQSYMSLNVFQGERSRSTNNHLLGKFGISGIPLAPKGFSEIGVCLEIDANGILTVTRRYY
;
A
#
# COMPACT_ATOMS: atom_id res chain seq x y z
N MET A 1 7.69 6.40 4.31
CA MET A 1 7.57 4.93 4.38
C MET A 1 6.51 4.61 5.43
N SER A 2 5.55 3.74 5.14
CA SER A 2 4.51 3.35 6.08
C SER A 2 4.58 1.84 6.29
N VAL A 3 4.79 1.39 7.53
CA VAL A 3 4.72 -0.02 7.90
C VAL A 3 3.23 -0.37 8.07
N VAL A 4 2.75 -1.36 7.31
CA VAL A 4 1.35 -1.84 7.40
C VAL A 4 1.27 -3.12 8.24
N ILE A 5 2.21 -4.04 8.06
CA ILE A 5 2.36 -5.26 8.84
C ILE A 5 3.75 -5.23 9.47
N SER A 6 3.81 -5.25 10.81
CA SER A 6 5.06 -5.23 11.55
C SER A 6 5.75 -6.59 11.49
N ARG A 7 7.08 -6.59 11.68
CA ARG A 7 7.83 -7.86 11.87
C ARG A 7 7.25 -8.66 13.03
N ASN A 8 7.39 -9.98 12.98
CA ASN A 8 6.90 -10.91 14.00
C ASN A 8 5.37 -10.84 14.23
N THR A 9 4.60 -10.33 13.26
CA THR A 9 3.14 -10.43 13.31
C THR A 9 2.74 -11.89 13.05
N PRO A 10 1.90 -12.51 13.90
CA PRO A 10 1.43 -13.88 13.67
C PRO A 10 0.60 -13.95 12.38
N ILE A 11 0.82 -14.98 11.57
CA ILE A 11 0.07 -15.28 10.35
C ILE A 11 -0.93 -16.42 10.61
N PRO A 12 -2.11 -16.43 9.96
CA PRO A 12 -2.58 -15.50 8.94
C PRO A 12 -2.95 -14.12 9.52
N THR A 13 -2.66 -13.04 8.77
CA THR A 13 -2.97 -11.67 9.20
C THR A 13 -3.50 -10.82 8.06
N LYS A 14 -4.37 -9.86 8.38
CA LYS A 14 -4.93 -8.90 7.44
C LYS A 14 -4.87 -7.50 8.03
N LYS A 15 -4.31 -6.56 7.28
CA LYS A 15 -4.19 -5.15 7.67
C LYS A 15 -4.58 -4.25 6.52
N SER A 16 -5.44 -3.28 6.82
CA SER A 16 -5.88 -2.26 5.88
C SER A 16 -5.28 -0.91 6.23
N LYS A 17 -4.99 -0.10 5.21
CA LYS A 17 -4.57 1.28 5.36
C LYS A 17 -5.13 2.14 4.25
N THR A 18 -5.69 3.27 4.61
CA THR A 18 -6.16 4.28 3.67
C THR A 18 -5.01 5.21 3.32
N TYR A 19 -4.83 5.44 2.03
CA TYR A 19 -3.89 6.42 1.47
C TYR A 19 -4.68 7.49 0.74
N VAL A 20 -4.13 8.70 0.67
CA VAL A 20 -4.75 9.82 -0.02
C VAL A 20 -3.83 10.36 -1.09
N THR A 21 -4.40 11.08 -2.06
CA THR A 21 -3.62 11.80 -3.07
C THR A 21 -2.73 12.85 -2.41
N THR A 22 -1.48 12.92 -2.85
CA THR A 22 -0.48 13.86 -2.32
C THR A 22 -0.37 15.12 -3.18
N ARG A 23 -1.00 15.12 -4.35
CA ARG A 23 -0.99 16.22 -5.32
C ARG A 23 -2.42 16.52 -5.78
N ASP A 24 -2.67 17.80 -6.08
CA ASP A 24 -3.91 18.24 -6.69
C ASP A 24 -4.03 17.65 -8.10
N ASN A 25 -5.25 17.26 -8.49
CA ASN A 25 -5.55 16.70 -9.81
C ASN A 25 -4.69 15.46 -10.15
N GLN A 26 -4.34 14.66 -9.13
CA GLN A 26 -3.54 13.47 -9.31
C GLN A 26 -4.37 12.34 -9.94
N SER A 27 -4.19 12.10 -11.24
CA SER A 27 -4.90 11.06 -12.00
C SER A 27 -4.29 9.65 -11.87
N TYR A 28 -3.04 9.58 -11.39
CA TYR A 28 -2.29 8.34 -11.25
C TYR A 28 -1.52 8.28 -9.92
N MET A 29 -1.54 7.12 -9.27
CA MET A 29 -0.77 6.84 -8.06
C MET A 29 -0.02 5.52 -8.20
N SER A 30 1.24 5.50 -7.77
CA SER A 30 2.02 4.26 -7.69
C SER A 30 2.20 3.82 -6.25
N LEU A 31 1.79 2.60 -5.92
CA LEU A 31 2.05 1.95 -4.65
C LEU A 31 3.19 0.95 -4.82
N ASN A 32 4.27 1.15 -4.08
CA ASN A 32 5.38 0.22 -4.04
C ASN A 32 5.32 -0.56 -2.72
N VAL A 33 5.33 -1.89 -2.81
CA VAL A 33 5.29 -2.78 -1.65
C VAL A 33 6.69 -3.30 -1.40
N PHE A 34 7.19 -3.05 -0.19
CA PHE A 34 8.53 -3.44 0.22
C PHE A 34 8.48 -4.38 1.42
N GLN A 35 9.41 -5.32 1.47
CA GLN A 35 9.69 -6.19 2.60
C GLN A 35 11.07 -5.86 3.17
N GLY A 36 11.12 -5.59 4.48
CA GLY A 36 12.38 -5.38 5.19
C GLY A 36 12.21 -4.51 6.43
N GLU A 37 13.29 -4.41 7.20
CA GLU A 37 13.31 -3.76 8.52
C GLU A 37 14.01 -2.39 8.47
N ARG A 38 14.50 -1.96 7.30
CA ARG A 38 15.25 -0.71 7.18
C ARG A 38 14.30 0.48 7.11
N SER A 39 14.70 1.59 7.70
CA SER A 39 13.94 2.85 7.73
C SER A 39 13.78 3.52 6.36
N ARG A 40 14.66 3.20 5.40
CA ARG A 40 14.58 3.67 4.02
C ARG A 40 14.14 2.55 3.10
N SER A 41 13.12 2.82 2.28
CA SER A 41 12.58 1.86 1.30
C SER A 41 13.60 1.40 0.26
N THR A 42 14.64 2.19 -0.04
CA THR A 42 15.73 1.82 -0.95
C THR A 42 16.59 0.65 -0.46
N ASN A 43 16.58 0.40 0.86
CA ASN A 43 17.38 -0.65 1.47
C ASN A 43 16.51 -1.88 1.82
N ASN A 44 15.23 -1.85 1.42
CA ASN A 44 14.30 -2.96 1.59
C ASN A 44 14.06 -3.64 0.25
N HIS A 45 13.65 -4.90 0.29
CA HIS A 45 13.36 -5.67 -0.90
C HIS A 45 12.02 -5.23 -1.51
N LEU A 46 12.02 -4.81 -2.78
CA LEU A 46 10.80 -4.46 -3.50
C LEU A 46 10.09 -5.75 -3.90
N LEU A 47 8.92 -6.00 -3.33
CA LEU A 47 8.07 -7.15 -3.70
C LEU A 47 7.27 -6.87 -4.96
N GLY A 48 6.85 -5.61 -5.16
CA GLY A 48 6.04 -5.26 -6.31
C GLY A 48 5.66 -3.78 -6.36
N LYS A 49 5.21 -3.36 -7.54
CA LYS A 49 4.73 -2.01 -7.81
C LYS A 49 3.35 -2.09 -8.48
N PHE A 50 2.40 -1.36 -7.92
CA PHE A 50 1.03 -1.32 -8.37
C PHE A 50 0.69 0.09 -8.83
N GLY A 51 0.30 0.21 -10.10
CA GLY A 51 -0.20 1.44 -10.67
C GLY A 51 -1.71 1.55 -10.47
N ILE A 52 -2.16 2.66 -9.90
CA ILE A 52 -3.56 3.00 -9.76
C ILE A 52 -3.82 4.15 -10.73
N SER A 53 -4.45 3.81 -11.85
CA SER A 53 -5.03 4.78 -12.78
C SER A 53 -6.52 4.99 -12.47
N GLY A 54 -7.09 6.07 -13.03
CA GLY A 54 -8.52 6.36 -12.93
C GLY A 54 -8.92 7.08 -11.65
N ILE A 55 -7.99 7.76 -10.98
CA ILE A 55 -8.32 8.63 -9.85
C ILE A 55 -8.96 9.91 -10.42
N PRO A 56 -10.16 10.32 -9.96
CA PRO A 56 -10.78 11.56 -10.41
C PRO A 56 -9.91 12.76 -10.04
N LEU A 57 -9.94 13.78 -10.90
CA LEU A 57 -9.23 15.03 -10.66
C LEU A 57 -9.90 15.75 -9.49
N ALA A 58 -9.27 15.70 -8.33
CA ALA A 58 -9.74 16.35 -7.11
C ALA A 58 -8.56 17.03 -6.40
N PRO A 59 -8.84 17.98 -5.48
CA PRO A 59 -7.81 18.54 -4.61
C PRO A 59 -7.05 17.45 -3.86
N LYS A 60 -5.80 17.74 -3.48
CA LYS A 60 -4.98 16.84 -2.67
C LYS A 60 -5.75 16.42 -1.41
N GLY A 61 -5.67 15.15 -1.05
CA GLY A 61 -6.33 14.62 0.13
C GLY A 61 -7.80 14.24 -0.05
N PHE A 62 -8.45 14.60 -1.16
CA PHE A 62 -9.87 14.29 -1.37
C PHE A 62 -10.11 12.83 -1.80
N SER A 63 -9.26 12.30 -2.68
CA SER A 63 -9.40 10.93 -3.15
C SER A 63 -8.72 9.96 -2.18
N GLU A 64 -9.53 9.11 -1.56
CA GLU A 64 -9.09 8.08 -0.63
C GLU A 64 -8.99 6.72 -1.31
N ILE A 65 -7.88 6.01 -1.08
CA ILE A 65 -7.63 4.67 -1.59
C ILE A 65 -7.36 3.75 -0.40
N GLY A 66 -8.24 2.78 -0.19
CA GLY A 66 -8.03 1.69 0.76
C GLY A 66 -7.12 0.62 0.18
N VAL A 67 -6.05 0.26 0.89
CA VAL A 67 -5.17 -0.84 0.52
C VAL A 67 -5.18 -1.86 1.65
N CYS A 68 -5.47 -3.12 1.32
CA CYS A 68 -5.48 -4.23 2.25
C CYS A 68 -4.33 -5.20 1.90
N LEU A 69 -3.49 -5.48 2.88
CA LEU A 69 -2.44 -6.48 2.82
C LEU A 69 -2.87 -7.67 3.66
N GLU A 70 -2.85 -8.85 3.06
CA GLU A 70 -3.23 -10.11 3.69
C GLU A 70 -2.09 -11.10 3.51
N ILE A 71 -1.65 -11.73 4.60
CA ILE A 71 -0.67 -12.80 4.57
C ILE A 71 -1.39 -14.05 5.05
N ASP A 72 -1.44 -15.06 4.20
CA ASP A 72 -2.09 -16.34 4.53
C ASP A 72 -1.18 -17.22 5.41
N ALA A 73 -1.68 -18.41 5.78
CA ALA A 73 -0.93 -19.37 6.59
C ALA A 73 0.32 -19.93 5.89
N ASN A 74 0.39 -19.84 4.55
CA ASN A 74 1.54 -20.26 3.76
C ASN A 74 2.58 -19.14 3.62
N GLY A 75 2.30 -17.93 4.13
CA GLY A 75 3.15 -16.76 3.98
C GLY A 75 2.98 -16.03 2.65
N ILE A 76 1.94 -16.34 1.87
CA ILE A 76 1.64 -15.67 0.60
C ILE A 76 1.01 -14.31 0.90
N LEU A 77 1.67 -13.24 0.43
CA LEU A 77 1.17 -11.87 0.54
C LEU A 77 0.22 -11.55 -0.62
N THR A 78 -1.03 -11.27 -0.28
CA THR A 78 -2.04 -10.74 -1.20
C THR A 78 -2.26 -9.25 -0.93
N VAL A 79 -2.18 -8.44 -1.99
CA VAL A 79 -2.42 -7.00 -1.92
C VAL A 79 -3.69 -6.68 -2.69
N THR A 80 -4.69 -6.13 -2.00
CA THR A 80 -5.98 -5.74 -2.59
C THR A 80 -6.20 -4.25 -2.44
N ARG A 81 -6.78 -3.63 -3.47
CA ARG A 81 -7.15 -2.21 -3.48
C ARG A 81 -8.67 -2.10 -3.46
N ARG A 82 -9.19 -1.18 -2.62
CA ARG A 82 -10.59 -0.76 -2.62
C ARG A 82 -10.67 0.75 -2.84
N TYR A 83 -11.46 1.14 -3.84
CA TYR A 83 -11.81 2.53 -4.10
C TYR A 83 -13.12 2.84 -3.35
N TYR A 84 -13.22 4.01 -2.74
CA TYR A 84 -14.42 4.50 -2.06
C TYR A 84 -15.04 5.64 -2.84
#